data_AF-A0A969WW88-F1
#
_entry.id   AF-A0A969WW88-F1
#
_cell.length_a   1.000
_cell.length_b   1.000
_cell.length_c   1.000
_cell.angle_alpha   90.00
_cell.angle_beta   90.00
_cell.angle_gamma   90.00
#
_symmetry.space_group_name_H-M   'P 1'
#
loop_
_entity.id
_entity.type
_entity.pdbx_description
1 polymer ?
#
loop_
_entity_poly.entity_id
_entity_poly.type
_entity_poly.pdbx_seq_one_letter_code
_entity_poly.pdbx_strand_id
1 'polypeptide(L)'
;MQLKYGIEDRPGLLELLLFGLQWLAVSIPSIIIIGKIIAGLSGSAGEVFYLQKLMMIVGIDLLIQIFWGHRLPLVRGPATVLLIGLLTSLDRSQGAINSAMLLG
;
A
#
# COMPACT_ATOMS: atom_id res chain seq x y z
N MET A 1 8.83 28.06 7.78
CA MET A 1 7.64 27.33 8.25
C MET A 1 7.95 26.78 9.65
N GLN A 2 7.14 27.07 10.66
CA GLN A 2 7.27 26.46 11.99
C GLN A 2 6.30 25.28 12.06
N LEU A 3 6.82 24.06 12.21
CA LEU A 3 6.01 22.87 12.39
C LEU A 3 5.53 22.81 13.85
N LYS A 4 4.24 22.49 14.07
CA LYS A 4 3.66 22.36 15.42
C LYS A 4 4.26 21.18 16.21
N TYR A 5 4.73 20.15 15.51
CA TYR A 5 5.41 18.98 16.05
C TYR A 5 6.68 18.70 15.24
N GLY A 6 7.80 18.46 15.93
CA GLY A 6 9.01 17.90 15.33
C GLY A 6 8.84 16.42 14.97
N ILE A 7 9.82 15.86 14.24
CA ILE A 7 9.78 14.45 13.77
C ILE A 7 9.78 13.45 14.93
N GLU A 8 10.45 13.80 16.03
CA GLU A 8 10.56 12.97 17.24
C GLU A 8 9.56 13.38 18.33
N ASP A 9 8.77 14.44 18.10
CA ASP A 9 7.79 14.89 19.08
C ASP A 9 6.61 13.93 19.10
N ARG A 10 6.21 13.54 20.31
CA ARG A 10 5.01 12.74 20.53
C ARG A 10 3.84 13.68 20.79
N PRO A 11 2.92 13.87 19.83
CA PRO A 11 1.74 14.71 20.04
C PRO A 11 0.84 14.11 21.12
N GLY A 12 -0.16 14.87 21.57
CA GLY A 12 -1.10 14.40 22.59
C GLY A 12 -1.81 13.11 22.15
N LEU A 13 -2.30 12.31 23.11
CA LEU A 13 -2.87 10.98 22.84
C LEU A 13 -4.02 11.00 21.81
N LEU A 14 -4.86 12.04 21.84
CA LEU A 14 -5.92 12.26 20.86
C LEU A 14 -5.38 12.56 19.45
N GLU A 15 -4.39 13.44 19.35
CA GLU A 15 -3.75 13.78 18.07
C GLU A 15 -3.00 12.56 17.50
N LEU A 16 -2.36 11.76 18.34
CA LEU A 16 -1.71 10.51 17.94
C LEU A 16 -2.74 9.51 17.36
N LEU A 17 -3.88 9.34 18.01
CA LEU A 17 -4.97 8.48 17.51
C LEU A 17 -5.55 9.01 16.18
N LEU A 18 -5.79 10.32 16.07
CA LEU A 18 -6.32 10.93 14.86
C LEU A 18 -5.34 10.80 13.69
N PHE A 19 -4.06 11.09 13.91
CA PHE A 19 -3.03 10.91 12.88
C PHE A 19 -2.83 9.43 12.52
N GLY A 20 -2.90 8.52 13.49
CA GLY A 20 -2.88 7.09 13.21
C GLY A 20 -4.06 6.63 12.35
N LEU A 21 -5.27 7.12 12.65
CA LEU A 21 -6.46 6.82 11.85
C LEU A 21 -6.37 7.43 10.44
N GLN A 22 -5.83 8.63 10.32
CA GLN A 22 -5.55 9.25 9.03
C GLN A 22 -4.58 8.41 8.21
N TRP A 23 -3.49 7.93 8.80
CA TRP A 23 -2.52 7.05 8.13
C TRP A 23 -3.13 5.70 7.72
N LEU A 24 -4.02 5.15 8.55
CA LEU A 24 -4.79 3.95 8.19
C LEU A 24 -5.65 4.22 6.95
N ALA A 25 -6.41 5.32 6.94
CA ALA A 25 -7.27 5.71 5.82
C ALA A 25 -6.47 5.93 4.52
N VAL A 26 -5.27 6.49 4.60
CA VAL A 26 -4.36 6.68 3.45
C VAL A 26 -3.79 5.36 2.93
N SER A 27 -3.59 4.37 3.80
CA SER A 27 -2.98 3.07 3.44
C SER A 27 -3.96 2.12 2.75
N ILE A 28 -5.23 2.13 3.17
CA ILE A 28 -6.26 1.18 2.71
C ILE A 28 -6.42 1.16 1.17
N PRO A 29 -6.58 2.30 0.46
CA PRO A 29 -6.78 2.30 -0.99
C PRO A 29 -5.65 1.61 -1.74
N SER A 30 -4.41 1.87 -1.34
CA SER A 30 -3.20 1.30 -1.95
C SER A 30 -3.19 -0.22 -1.86
N ILE A 31 -3.50 -0.75 -0.68
CA ILE A 31 -3.52 -2.20 -0.42
C ILE A 31 -4.70 -2.86 -1.16
N ILE A 32 -5.86 -2.22 -1.20
CA ILE A 32 -7.03 -2.71 -1.96
C ILE A 32 -6.69 -2.80 -3.44
N ILE A 33 -6.12 -1.75 -4.02
CA ILE A 33 -5.77 -1.71 -5.45
C ILE A 33 -4.83 -2.87 -5.80
N ILE A 34 -3.72 -3.03 -5.07
CA ILE A 34 -2.77 -4.11 -5.28
C ILE A 34 -3.43 -5.48 -5.08
N GLY A 35 -4.22 -5.62 -4.02
CA GLY A 35 -4.90 -6.85 -3.68
C GLY A 35 -5.90 -7.30 -4.75
N LYS A 36 -6.72 -6.38 -5.26
CA LYS A 36 -7.71 -6.64 -6.32
C LYS A 36 -7.06 -6.97 -7.65
N ILE A 37 -5.98 -6.28 -7.99
CA ILE A 37 -5.18 -6.57 -9.18
C ILE A 37 -4.67 -8.02 -9.16
N ILE A 38 -4.05 -8.42 -8.05
CA ILE A 38 -3.46 -9.76 -7.94
C ILE A 38 -4.54 -10.83 -7.86
N ALA A 39 -5.62 -10.56 -7.11
CA ALA A 39 -6.76 -11.47 -6.99
C ALA A 39 -7.46 -11.68 -8.35
N GLY A 40 -7.61 -10.61 -9.14
CA GLY A 40 -8.19 -10.67 -10.48
C GLY A 40 -7.37 -11.51 -11.47
N LEU A 41 -6.04 -11.49 -11.35
CA LEU A 41 -5.14 -12.36 -12.13
C LEU A 41 -5.18 -13.84 -11.67
N SER A 42 -5.57 -14.08 -10.42
CA SER A 42 -5.56 -15.41 -9.79
C SER A 42 -6.87 -16.18 -9.96
N GLY A 43 -7.93 -15.54 -10.47
CA GLY A 43 -9.24 -16.15 -10.76
C GLY A 43 -9.97 -16.77 -9.56
N SER A 44 -9.54 -16.48 -8.32
CA SER A 44 -9.96 -17.27 -7.16
C SER A 44 -11.25 -16.72 -6.52
N ALA A 45 -12.14 -17.62 -6.13
CA ALA A 45 -13.29 -17.36 -5.26
C ALA A 45 -12.90 -16.89 -3.82
N GLY A 46 -11.61 -16.62 -3.58
CA GLY A 46 -11.04 -16.23 -2.30
C GLY A 46 -10.50 -14.80 -2.24
N GLU A 47 -10.92 -13.90 -3.13
CA GLU A 47 -10.45 -12.50 -3.17
C GLU A 47 -10.53 -11.81 -1.79
N VAL A 48 -11.67 -11.97 -1.09
CA VAL A 48 -11.86 -11.40 0.25
C VAL A 48 -10.87 -11.99 1.26
N PHE A 49 -10.66 -13.30 1.22
CA PHE A 49 -9.72 -13.99 2.12
C PHE A 49 -8.27 -13.58 1.85
N TYR A 50 -7.92 -13.39 0.58
CA TYR A 50 -6.61 -12.88 0.18
C TYR A 50 -6.39 -11.45 0.67
N LEU A 51 -7.38 -10.56 0.47
CA LEU A 51 -7.32 -9.18 0.96
C LEU A 51 -7.20 -9.12 2.48
N GLN A 52 -7.91 -9.97 3.22
CA GLN A 52 -7.79 -10.07 4.69
C GLN A 52 -6.38 -10.46 5.12
N LYS A 53 -5.78 -11.48 4.49
CA LYS A 53 -4.38 -11.87 4.78
C LYS A 53 -3.40 -10.77 4.42
N LEU A 54 -3.59 -10.10 3.28
CA LEU A 54 -2.73 -9.01 2.85
C LEU A 54 -2.76 -7.84 3.84
N MET A 55 -3.96 -7.43 4.26
CA MET A 55 -4.14 -6.39 5.29
C MET A 55 -3.48 -6.77 6.61
N MET A 56 -3.58 -8.04 7.02
CA MET A 56 -2.94 -8.53 8.24
C MET A 56 -1.41 -8.46 8.16
N ILE A 57 -0.83 -8.90 7.04
CA ILE A 57 0.63 -8.86 6.82
C ILE A 57 1.13 -7.41 6.81
N VAL A 58 0.46 -6.52 6.07
CA VAL A 58 0.84 -5.10 6.01
C VAL A 58 0.70 -4.42 7.38
N GLY A 59 -0.34 -4.75 8.14
CA GLY A 59 -0.51 -4.23 9.51
C GLY A 59 0.62 -4.67 10.44
N ILE A 60 1.03 -5.94 10.38
CA ILE A 60 2.17 -6.45 11.16
C ILE A 60 3.47 -5.74 10.74
N ASP A 61 3.72 -5.59 9.45
CA ASP A 61 4.92 -4.92 8.94
C ASP A 61 4.99 -3.45 9.39
N LEU A 62 3.86 -2.73 9.35
CA LEU A 62 3.76 -1.37 9.85
C LEU A 62 4.07 -1.27 11.35
N LEU A 63 3.58 -2.20 12.16
CA LEU A 63 3.90 -2.26 13.59
C LEU A 63 5.40 -2.50 13.80
N ILE A 64 6.00 -3.43 13.06
CA ILE A 64 7.45 -3.69 13.11
C ILE A 64 8.25 -2.44 12.72
N GLN A 65 7.84 -1.74 11.66
CA GLN A 65 8.51 -0.50 11.22
C GLN A 65 8.42 0.64 12.26
N ILE A 66 7.31 0.75 12.98
CA ILE A 66 7.14 1.75 14.04
C ILE A 66 8.01 1.43 15.26
N PHE A 67 8.08 0.16 15.68
CA PHE A 67 8.81 -0.23 16.90
C PHE A 67 10.31 -0.48 16.71
N TRP A 68 10.72 -1.06 15.58
CA TRP A 68 12.11 -1.44 15.30
C TRP A 68 12.71 -0.82 14.04
N GLY A 69 11.89 -0.16 13.21
CA GLY A 69 12.38 0.53 12.03
C GLY A 69 12.74 1.99 12.30
N HIS A 70 12.81 2.76 11.21
CA HIS A 70 13.01 4.20 11.12
C HIS A 70 11.94 5.07 11.83
N ARG A 71 11.00 4.48 12.59
CA ARG A 71 9.90 5.16 13.31
C ARG A 71 8.89 5.91 12.44
N LEU A 72 9.14 6.03 11.14
CA LEU A 72 8.24 6.62 10.15
C LEU A 72 7.38 5.53 9.49
N PRO A 73 6.04 5.72 9.39
CA PRO A 73 5.20 4.88 8.57
C PRO A 73 5.55 5.10 7.10
N LEU A 74 6.36 4.22 6.52
CA LEU A 74 6.68 4.26 5.10
C LEU A 74 5.56 3.58 4.30
N VAL A 75 4.44 4.28 4.19
CA VAL A 75 3.45 3.96 3.14
C VAL A 75 4.03 4.51 1.84
N ARG A 76 4.88 3.72 1.18
CA ARG A 76 5.14 3.95 -0.25
C ARG A 76 3.76 3.89 -0.89
N GLY A 77 3.27 5.04 -1.38
CA GLY A 77 2.01 5.09 -2.13
C GLY A 77 2.01 4.02 -3.21
N PRO A 78 0.83 3.62 -3.72
CA PRO A 78 0.78 2.63 -4.79
C PRO A 78 1.65 3.22 -5.87
N ALA A 79 2.79 2.58 -6.18
CA ALA A 79 3.79 3.12 -7.08
C ALA A 79 3.04 3.48 -8.34
N THR A 80 2.72 4.77 -8.50
CA THR A 80 1.56 5.14 -9.34
C THR A 80 1.91 4.82 -10.78
N VAL A 81 3.20 4.87 -11.08
CA VAL A 81 3.85 4.33 -12.28
C VAL A 81 3.61 2.83 -12.48
N LEU A 82 3.80 1.97 -11.47
CA LEU A 82 3.50 0.52 -11.58
C LEU A 82 2.00 0.28 -11.75
N LEU A 83 1.16 1.04 -11.05
CA LEU A 83 -0.29 0.95 -11.18
C LEU A 83 -0.75 1.36 -12.59
N ILE A 84 -0.27 2.49 -13.10
CA ILE A 84 -0.51 2.94 -14.47
C ILE A 84 0.01 1.90 -15.47
N GLY A 85 1.23 1.40 -15.28
CA GLY A 85 1.84 0.37 -16.14
C GLY A 85 1.01 -0.90 -16.20
N LEU A 86 0.43 -1.32 -15.08
CA LEU A 86 -0.42 -2.51 -15.04
C LEU A 86 -1.82 -2.26 -15.59
N LEU A 87 -2.48 -1.16 -15.22
CA LEU A 87 -3.81 -0.81 -15.75
C LEU A 87 -3.77 -0.63 -17.29
N THR A 88 -2.71 -0.01 -17.81
CA THR A 88 -2.50 0.10 -19.27
C THR A 88 -2.12 -1.23 -19.94
N SER A 89 -1.69 -2.22 -19.15
CA SER A 89 -1.39 -3.57 -19.62
C SER A 89 -2.61 -4.50 -19.59
N LEU A 90 -3.58 -4.28 -18.69
CA LEU A 90 -4.81 -5.08 -18.59
C LEU A 90 -5.68 -5.02 -19.85
N ASP A 91 -5.61 -3.92 -20.62
CA ASP A 91 -6.30 -3.75 -21.91
C ASP A 91 -5.51 -4.32 -23.11
N ARG A 92 -4.36 -4.94 -22.87
CA ARG A 92 -3.51 -5.52 -23.92
C ARG A 92 -3.35 -7.02 -23.75
N SER A 93 -3.36 -7.74 -24.88
CA SER A 93 -3.14 -9.18 -24.89
C SER A 93 -1.82 -9.52 -24.18
N GLN A 94 -1.80 -10.65 -23.44
CA GLN A 94 -0.67 -11.10 -22.62
C GLN A 94 0.69 -11.02 -23.33
N GLY A 95 0.71 -11.14 -24.67
CA GLY A 95 1.91 -11.01 -25.49
C GLY A 95 2.52 -9.60 -25.52
N ALA A 96 1.72 -8.54 -25.47
CA ALA A 96 2.22 -7.16 -25.45
C ALA A 96 2.89 -6.82 -24.10
N ILE A 97 2.37 -7.37 -23.00
CA ILE A 97 2.91 -7.19 -21.65
C ILE A 97 4.30 -7.87 -21.56
N ASN A 98 4.41 -9.11 -22.05
CA ASN A 98 5.68 -9.84 -22.05
C ASN A 98 6.74 -9.20 -22.96
N SER A 99 6.32 -8.66 -24.11
CA SER A 99 7.22 -7.97 -25.05
C SER A 99 7.76 -6.67 -24.45
N ALA A 100 6.91 -5.90 -23.76
CA ALA A 100 7.32 -4.65 -23.10
C ALA A 100 8.26 -4.89 -21.92
N MET A 101 8.06 -5.98 -21.15
CA MET A 101 9.00 -6.37 -20.08
C MET A 101 10.36 -6.87 -20.61
N LEU A 102 10.40 -7.44 -21.82
CA LEU A 102 11.64 -7.89 -22.48
C LEU A 102 12.43 -6.75 -23.13
N LEU A 103 11.76 -5.68 -23.55
CA LEU A 103 12.37 -4.53 -24.24
C LEU A 103 12.65 -3.32 -23.33
N GLY A 104 12.19 -3.37 -22.07
CA GLY A 104 12.36 -2.34 -21.05
C GLY A 104 13.67 -2.48 -20.28
#